data_AF-A0AAN8ZVX0-F1
#
_entry.id   AF-A0AAN8ZVX0-F1
#
_cell.length_a   1.000
_cell.length_b   1.000
_cell.length_c   1.000
_cell.angle_alpha   90.00
_cell.angle_beta   90.00
_cell.angle_gamma   90.00
#
_symmetry.space_group_name_H-M   'P 1'
#
loop_
_entity.id
_entity.type
_entity.pdbx_description
1 polymer ?
#
loop_
_entity_poly.entity_id
_entity_poly.type
_entity_poly.pdbx_seq_one_letter_code
_entity_poly.pdbx_strand_id
1 'polypeptide(L)'
;MEKMSNLIVNKLLSLQRMISRQMERDKVFKNIPLSVGYFCNHQSTSHDTLGSHAPGKEEVRPFEDIPGPLSLPIVGTLYLYLPFIGKYSFRRLHHTGLKKFREFGPIVRERIMGDMTLLLLFDPHDIETMYSVEGRYPMRRSHTAVEKYRLDRPHMYSSGGLLPT
;
A
#
# COMPACT_ATOMS: atom_id res chain seq x y z
N MET A 1 17.23 7.51 33.38
CA MET A 1 16.97 7.04 31.99
C MET A 1 15.48 7.01 31.63
N GLU A 2 14.59 6.69 32.57
CA GLU A 2 13.14 6.58 32.37
C GLU A 2 12.44 7.88 31.87
N LYS A 3 12.86 9.06 32.37
CA LYS A 3 12.32 10.35 31.94
C LYS A 3 12.58 10.66 30.45
N MET A 4 13.72 10.22 29.92
CA MET A 4 14.11 10.44 28.52
C MET A 4 13.33 9.53 27.58
N SER A 5 13.05 8.28 28.01
CA SER A 5 12.16 7.35 27.32
C SER A 5 10.73 7.89 27.22
N ASN A 6 10.16 8.37 28.34
CA ASN A 6 8.80 8.92 28.36
C ASN A 6 8.64 10.18 27.50
N LEU A 7 9.68 11.02 27.41
CA LEU A 7 9.69 12.18 26.52
C LEU A 7 9.65 11.79 25.04
N ILE A 8 10.41 10.76 24.65
CA ILE A 8 10.44 10.23 23.28
C ILE A 8 9.09 9.60 22.93
N VAL A 9 8.52 8.80 23.83
CA VAL A 9 7.20 8.17 23.64
C VAL A 9 6.10 9.21 23.49
N ASN A 10 6.10 10.26 24.32
CA ASN A 10 5.11 11.34 24.24
C ASN A 10 5.25 12.15 22.94
N LYS A 11 6.47 12.38 22.45
CA LYS A 11 6.70 13.02 21.15
C LYS A 11 6.22 12.15 19.99
N LEU A 12 6.47 10.84 20.03
CA LEU A 12 5.97 9.89 19.04
C LEU A 12 4.44 9.82 19.03
N LEU A 13 3.80 9.75 20.20
CA LEU A 13 2.34 9.79 20.32
C LEU A 13 1.74 11.11 19.85
N SER A 14 2.38 12.24 20.16
CA SER A 14 1.97 13.56 19.66
C SER A 14 2.08 13.64 18.13
N LEU A 15 3.17 13.13 17.57
CA LEU A 15 3.38 13.05 16.13
C LEU A 15 2.34 12.14 15.47
N GLN A 16 2.06 10.96 16.04
CA GLN A 16 1.01 10.07 15.56
C GLN A 16 -0.36 10.76 15.57
N ARG A 17 -0.72 11.48 16.65
CA ARG A 17 -1.98 12.25 16.72
C ARG A 17 -2.03 13.36 15.67
N MET A 18 -0.93 14.07 15.44
CA MET A 18 -0.83 15.11 14.42
C MET A 18 -1.03 14.52 13.01
N ILE A 19 -0.39 13.37 12.73
CA ILE A 19 -0.52 12.63 11.47
C ILE A 19 -1.97 12.19 11.26
N SER A 20 -2.57 11.55 12.26
CA SER A 20 -3.96 11.10 12.19
C SER A 20 -4.92 12.27 11.92
N ARG A 21 -4.75 13.41 12.62
CA ARG A 21 -5.56 14.61 12.40
C ARG A 21 -5.36 15.21 11.00
N GLN A 22 -4.14 15.23 10.49
CA GLN A 22 -3.85 15.75 9.15
C GLN A 22 -4.51 14.88 8.07
N MET A 23 -4.37 13.56 8.19
CA MET A 23 -5.05 12.60 7.30
C MET A 23 -6.57 12.72 7.36
N GLU A 24 -7.11 13.00 8.54
CA GLU A 24 -8.54 13.22 8.76
C GLU A 24 -9.04 14.52 8.08
N ARG A 25 -8.20 15.56 8.01
CA ARG A 25 -8.50 16.81 7.28
C ARG A 25 -8.43 16.65 5.77
N ASP A 26 -7.46 15.90 5.26
CA ASP A 26 -7.26 15.73 3.82
C ASP A 26 -8.34 14.84 3.16
N LYS A 27 -9.30 14.31 3.94
CA LYS A 27 -10.41 13.43 3.48
C LYS A 27 -9.97 12.21 2.66
N VAL A 28 -8.67 11.88 2.61
CA VAL A 28 -8.13 10.84 1.74
C VAL A 28 -8.65 9.45 2.13
N PHE A 29 -9.01 9.24 3.41
CA PHE A 29 -9.35 7.91 3.94
C PHE A 29 -10.67 7.83 4.74
N LYS A 30 -11.48 8.89 4.82
CA LYS A 30 -12.67 8.92 5.70
C LYS A 30 -13.74 7.85 5.38
N ASN A 31 -13.69 7.21 4.21
CA ASN A 31 -14.64 6.16 3.81
C ASN A 31 -13.97 4.91 3.23
N ILE A 32 -12.69 4.66 3.55
CA ILE A 32 -12.11 3.34 3.26
C ILE A 32 -12.26 2.55 4.56
N PRO A 33 -13.23 1.61 4.66
CA PRO A 33 -13.37 0.82 5.86
C PRO A 33 -12.05 0.12 6.16
N LEU A 34 -11.54 0.30 7.39
CA LEU A 34 -10.39 -0.43 7.93
C LEU A 34 -10.64 -1.94 8.00
N SER A 35 -11.87 -2.39 7.69
CA SER A 35 -12.35 -3.76 7.74
C SER A 35 -12.44 -4.45 6.38
N VAL A 36 -11.87 -3.91 5.29
CA VAL A 36 -11.71 -4.74 4.09
C VAL A 36 -10.57 -5.71 4.38
N GLY A 37 -10.91 -6.83 5.03
CA GLY A 37 -10.03 -7.97 5.19
C GLY A 37 -9.56 -8.39 3.81
N TYR A 38 -8.28 -8.18 3.52
CA TYR A 38 -7.66 -8.72 2.33
C TYR A 38 -7.29 -10.16 2.62
N PHE A 39 -8.25 -11.06 2.44
CA PHE A 39 -7.91 -12.43 2.13
C PHE A 39 -7.34 -12.45 0.71
N CYS A 40 -6.05 -12.17 0.60
CA CYS A 40 -5.28 -12.86 -0.43
C CYS A 40 -5.21 -14.30 0.08
N ASN A 41 -6.01 -15.20 -0.48
CA ASN A 41 -5.83 -16.61 -0.24
C ASN A 41 -4.41 -16.94 -0.71
N HIS A 42 -3.48 -16.99 0.23
CA HIS A 42 -2.22 -17.70 0.04
C HIS A 42 -2.55 -19.18 0.06
N GLN A 43 -3.30 -19.65 -0.94
CA GLN A 43 -3.24 -21.04 -1.31
C GLN A 43 -1.93 -21.16 -2.06
N SER A 44 -0.90 -21.59 -1.32
CA SER A 44 0.27 -22.23 -1.89
C SER A 44 -0.26 -23.40 -2.72
N THR A 45 -0.55 -23.13 -3.99
CA THR A 45 -0.90 -24.18 -4.94
C THR A 45 0.43 -24.81 -5.34
N SER A 46 0.81 -25.84 -4.59
CA SER A 46 1.84 -26.80 -4.99
C SER A 46 1.35 -27.47 -6.27
N HIS A 47 1.71 -26.88 -7.41
CA HIS A 47 1.61 -27.56 -8.70
C HIS A 47 2.85 -28.42 -8.88
N ASP A 48 2.66 -29.72 -8.74
CA ASP A 48 3.65 -30.74 -9.08
C ASP A 48 4.00 -30.67 -10.58
N THR A 49 5.29 -30.41 -10.80
CA THR A 49 6.23 -30.79 -11.88
C THR A 49 5.72 -31.19 -13.26
N LEU A 50 6.28 -30.56 -14.31
CA LEU A 50 6.97 -31.27 -15.40
C LEU A 50 7.92 -30.35 -16.19
N GLY A 51 9.23 -30.51 -15.93
CA GLY A 51 10.32 -30.41 -16.92
C GLY A 51 10.79 -29.04 -17.41
N SER A 52 11.93 -28.56 -16.88
CA SER A 52 13.17 -28.35 -17.65
C SER A 52 14.26 -27.69 -16.78
N HIS A 53 15.52 -28.02 -17.06
CA HIS A 53 16.71 -27.59 -16.31
C HIS A 53 16.83 -26.06 -16.21
N ALA A 54 16.85 -25.49 -15.00
CA ALA A 54 17.19 -24.09 -14.74
C ALA A 54 18.30 -23.98 -13.68
N PRO A 55 19.30 -23.09 -13.86
CA PRO A 55 20.48 -23.01 -13.02
C PRO A 55 20.15 -22.40 -11.66
N GLY A 56 20.52 -23.11 -10.59
CA GLY A 56 20.46 -22.61 -9.20
C GLY A 56 19.05 -22.59 -8.61
N LYS A 57 18.75 -23.58 -7.75
CA LYS A 57 17.62 -23.46 -6.81
C LYS A 57 17.98 -22.39 -5.77
N GLU A 58 17.86 -21.12 -6.13
CA GLU A 58 17.81 -20.07 -5.11
C GLU A 58 16.54 -20.29 -4.30
N GLU A 59 16.72 -20.48 -3.00
CA GLU A 59 15.64 -20.63 -2.05
C GLU A 59 14.75 -19.38 -2.11
N VAL A 60 13.44 -19.57 -2.23
CA VAL A 60 12.48 -18.47 -2.36
C VAL A 60 12.58 -17.61 -1.09
N ARG A 61 12.98 -16.34 -1.26
CA ARG A 61 13.08 -15.40 -0.15
C ARG A 61 11.71 -15.09 0.45
N PRO A 62 11.62 -14.87 1.77
CA PRO A 62 10.42 -14.36 2.42
C PRO A 62 9.89 -13.06 1.79
N PHE A 63 8.58 -12.85 1.85
CA PHE A 63 7.93 -11.66 1.31
C PHE A 63 8.38 -10.37 2.04
N GLU A 64 8.76 -10.50 3.30
CA GLU A 64 9.23 -9.42 4.16
C GLU A 64 10.58 -8.86 3.71
N ASP A 65 11.39 -9.67 3.03
CA ASP A 65 12.73 -9.31 2.54
C ASP A 65 12.70 -8.40 1.31
N ILE A 66 11.52 -8.17 0.73
CA ILE A 66 11.35 -7.21 -0.36
C ILE A 66 11.70 -5.81 0.18
N PRO A 67 12.64 -5.09 -0.46
CA PRO A 67 13.12 -3.81 0.03
C PRO A 67 12.01 -2.75 -0.02
N GLY A 68 12.10 -1.77 0.88
CA GLY A 68 11.15 -0.66 0.85
C GLY A 68 11.28 0.30 2.03
N PRO A 69 10.48 1.39 2.01
CA PRO A 69 10.51 2.38 3.06
C PRO A 69 10.14 1.79 4.41
N LEU A 70 10.86 2.21 5.46
CA LEU A 70 10.60 1.78 6.82
C LEU A 70 9.16 2.11 7.21
N SER A 71 8.43 1.11 7.68
CA SER A 71 7.04 1.27 8.11
C SER A 71 6.96 1.32 9.63
N LEU A 72 6.33 2.36 10.18
CA LEU A 72 6.02 2.44 11.60
C LEU A 72 4.85 1.52 11.96
N PRO A 73 4.74 1.04 13.21
CA PRO A 73 3.56 0.31 13.66
C PRO A 73 2.32 1.20 13.54
N ILE A 74 1.20 0.63 13.08
CA ILE A 74 -0.13 1.26 12.88
C ILE A 74 -0.18 2.27 11.73
N VAL A 75 0.70 3.27 11.72
CA VAL A 75 0.72 4.36 10.72
C VAL A 75 1.34 3.93 9.41
N GLY A 76 2.14 2.85 9.41
CA GLY A 76 2.85 2.39 8.21
C GLY A 76 3.84 3.44 7.70
N THR A 77 3.80 3.72 6.42
CA THR A 77 4.70 4.63 5.68
C THR A 77 4.06 5.99 5.42
N LEU A 78 2.84 6.20 5.91
CA LEU A 78 2.05 7.40 5.64
C LEU A 78 2.68 8.68 6.16
N TYR A 79 3.51 8.58 7.21
CA TYR A 79 4.31 9.70 7.72
C TYR A 79 5.28 10.28 6.67
N LEU A 80 5.69 9.47 5.69
CA LEU A 80 6.54 9.90 4.58
C LEU A 80 5.81 10.78 3.57
N TYR A 81 4.49 10.91 3.66
CA TYR A 81 3.65 11.70 2.76
C TYR A 81 3.10 12.99 3.41
N LEU A 82 3.52 13.29 4.64
CA LEU A 82 3.07 14.50 5.34
C LEU A 82 3.60 15.77 4.66
N PRO A 83 2.81 16.87 4.69
CA PRO A 83 3.31 18.17 4.27
C PRO A 83 4.50 18.58 5.16
N PHE A 84 5.53 19.18 4.55
CA PHE A 84 6.77 19.70 5.15
C PHE A 84 7.83 18.67 5.60
N ILE A 85 7.44 17.51 6.14
CA ILE A 85 8.39 16.52 6.70
C ILE A 85 8.52 15.30 5.77
N GLY A 86 7.49 15.01 4.97
CA GLY A 86 7.43 13.83 4.12
C GLY A 86 8.36 13.91 2.90
N LYS A 87 9.09 12.81 2.62
CA LYS A 87 9.92 12.67 1.40
C LYS A 87 9.09 12.45 0.12
N TYR A 88 7.84 12.02 0.27
CA TYR A 88 6.93 11.63 -0.80
C TYR A 88 5.72 12.55 -0.89
N SER A 89 5.10 12.59 -2.07
CA SER A 89 3.92 13.40 -2.32
C SER A 89 2.81 12.59 -3.00
N PHE A 90 1.59 12.67 -2.46
CA PHE A 90 0.39 12.12 -3.10
C PHE A 90 0.00 12.86 -4.39
N ARG A 91 0.42 14.12 -4.55
CA ARG A 91 0.10 14.91 -5.75
C ARG A 91 1.01 14.57 -6.93
N ARG A 92 2.17 13.95 -6.68
CA ARG A 92 3.18 13.64 -7.70
C ARG A 92 3.66 12.20 -7.57
N LEU A 93 2.74 11.25 -7.66
CA LEU A 93 3.02 9.82 -7.47
C LEU A 93 4.11 9.28 -8.40
N HIS A 94 4.17 9.73 -9.65
CA HIS A 94 5.23 9.34 -10.59
C HIS A 94 6.64 9.76 -10.12
N HIS A 95 6.78 10.94 -9.50
CA HIS A 95 8.05 11.36 -8.90
C HIS A 95 8.37 10.51 -7.66
N THR A 96 7.38 10.23 -6.82
CA THR A 96 7.52 9.32 -5.68
C THR A 96 7.97 7.92 -6.12
N GLY A 97 7.35 7.38 -7.17
CA GLY A 97 7.69 6.09 -7.76
C GLY A 97 9.13 6.06 -8.26
N LEU A 98 9.54 7.07 -9.03
CA LEU A 98 10.92 7.19 -9.50
C LEU A 98 11.94 7.28 -8.36
N LYS A 99 11.62 8.02 -7.27
CA LYS A 99 12.47 8.06 -6.07
C LYS A 99 12.61 6.68 -5.43
N LYS A 100 11.50 5.94 -5.27
CA LYS A 100 11.50 4.59 -4.70
C LYS A 100 12.29 3.60 -5.56
N PHE A 101 12.12 3.67 -6.87
CA PHE A 101 12.88 2.85 -7.82
C PHE A 101 14.39 3.08 -7.66
N ARG A 102 14.82 4.34 -7.54
CA ARG A 102 16.24 4.68 -7.34
C ARG A 102 16.78 4.27 -5.96
N GLU A 103 15.94 4.29 -4.93
CA GLU A 103 16.34 4.02 -3.54
C GLU A 103 16.35 2.52 -3.21
N PHE A 104 15.38 1.76 -3.73
CA PHE A 104 15.12 0.37 -3.34
C PHE A 104 15.20 -0.63 -4.51
N GLY A 105 15.20 -0.15 -5.76
CA GLY A 105 15.31 -0.98 -6.95
C GLY A 105 13.97 -1.32 -7.63
N PRO A 106 13.94 -2.39 -8.44
CA PRO A 106 12.83 -2.70 -9.35
C PRO A 106 11.56 -3.23 -8.68
N ILE A 107 11.67 -3.74 -7.44
CA ILE A 107 10.55 -4.22 -6.63
C ILE A 107 10.58 -3.53 -5.28
N VAL A 108 9.46 -2.92 -4.88
CA VAL A 108 9.39 -2.15 -3.63
C VAL A 108 8.15 -2.49 -2.84
N ARG A 109 8.32 -2.86 -1.57
CA ARG A 109 7.23 -3.14 -0.64
C ARG A 109 6.97 -1.97 0.28
N GLU A 110 5.73 -1.50 0.32
CA GLU A 110 5.33 -0.37 1.15
C GLU A 110 4.09 -0.72 1.98
N ARG A 111 4.21 -0.69 3.31
CA ARG A 111 3.04 -0.80 4.19
C ARG A 111 2.47 0.59 4.43
N ILE A 112 1.31 0.93 3.85
CA ILE A 112 0.78 2.30 3.86
C ILE A 112 0.14 2.63 5.21
N MET A 113 -0.86 1.86 5.65
CA MET A 113 -1.54 2.01 6.94
C MET A 113 -2.27 0.70 7.28
N GLY A 114 -2.30 0.32 8.56
CA GLY A 114 -2.90 -0.93 8.99
C GLY A 114 -2.31 -2.14 8.25
N ASP A 115 -3.18 -3.00 7.72
CA ASP A 115 -2.80 -4.24 7.03
C ASP A 115 -2.64 -4.05 5.51
N MET A 116 -2.68 -2.81 5.02
CA MET A 116 -2.53 -2.53 3.60
C MET A 116 -1.04 -2.52 3.21
N THR A 117 -0.63 -3.56 2.50
CA THR A 117 0.69 -3.65 1.85
C THR A 117 0.55 -3.39 0.35
N LEU A 118 1.35 -2.46 -0.15
CA LEU A 118 1.48 -2.13 -1.56
C LEU A 118 2.80 -2.71 -2.07
N LEU A 119 2.74 -3.40 -3.21
CA LEU A 119 3.91 -3.85 -3.95
C LEU A 119 4.01 -3.03 -5.23
N LEU A 120 5.12 -2.31 -5.40
CA LEU A 120 5.40 -1.53 -6.61
C LEU A 120 6.38 -2.33 -7.45
N LEU A 121 5.93 -2.73 -8.63
CA LEU A 121 6.74 -3.37 -9.66
C LEU A 121 7.11 -2.32 -10.71
N PHE A 122 8.39 -2.22 -11.03
CA PHE A 122 8.91 -1.30 -12.05
C PHE A 122 9.43 -2.02 -13.30
N ASP A 123 9.75 -3.31 -13.19
CA ASP A 123 10.18 -4.14 -14.32
C ASP A 123 8.96 -4.64 -15.12
N PRO A 124 8.89 -4.40 -16.45
CA PRO A 124 7.84 -4.94 -17.30
C PRO A 124 7.68 -6.47 -17.23
N HIS A 125 8.78 -7.21 -17.07
CA HIS A 125 8.75 -8.68 -17.03
C HIS A 125 8.14 -9.21 -15.73
N ASP A 126 8.43 -8.55 -14.61
CA ASP A 126 7.79 -8.86 -13.32
C ASP A 126 6.28 -8.57 -13.36
N ILE A 127 5.90 -7.47 -14.02
CA ILE A 127 4.50 -7.08 -14.20
C ILE A 127 3.76 -8.11 -15.06
N GLU A 128 4.36 -8.55 -16.16
CA GLU A 128 3.84 -9.60 -17.03
C GLU A 128 3.66 -10.91 -16.25
N THR A 129 4.68 -11.32 -15.50
CA THR A 129 4.65 -12.53 -14.67
C THR A 129 3.53 -12.47 -13.64
N MET A 130 3.38 -11.33 -12.94
CA MET A 130 2.30 -11.12 -11.97
C MET A 130 0.91 -11.23 -12.62
N TYR A 131 0.71 -10.61 -13.78
CA TYR A 131 -0.57 -10.71 -14.50
C TYR A 131 -0.85 -12.12 -15.04
N SER A 132 0.18 -12.90 -15.37
CA SER A 132 0.01 -14.28 -15.83
C SER A 132 -0.54 -15.21 -14.75
N VAL A 133 -0.28 -14.90 -13.47
CA VAL A 133 -0.68 -15.74 -12.31
C VAL A 133 -1.89 -15.22 -11.53
N GLU A 134 -2.36 -13.98 -11.79
CA GLU A 134 -3.49 -13.37 -11.06
C GLU A 134 -4.81 -14.16 -11.21
N GLY A 135 -4.94 -14.95 -12.28
CA GLY A 135 -6.10 -15.79 -12.57
C GLY A 135 -7.15 -15.09 -13.44
N ARG A 136 -8.29 -15.76 -13.66
CA ARG A 136 -9.32 -15.31 -14.61
C ARG A 136 -10.06 -14.04 -14.17
N TYR A 137 -10.23 -13.83 -12.88
CA TYR A 137 -11.00 -12.72 -12.31
C TYR A 137 -10.14 -11.94 -11.32
N PRO A 138 -9.45 -10.88 -11.76
CA PRO A 138 -8.54 -10.12 -10.91
C PRO A 138 -9.30 -9.36 -9.82
N MET A 139 -8.73 -9.31 -8.61
CA MET A 139 -9.33 -8.56 -7.52
C MET A 139 -9.04 -7.06 -7.69
N ARG A 140 -10.05 -6.30 -8.08
CA ARG A 140 -9.94 -4.85 -8.23
C ARG A 140 -10.55 -4.13 -7.05
N ARG A 141 -9.82 -3.15 -6.51
CA ARG A 141 -10.38 -2.28 -5.46
C ARG A 141 -11.45 -1.39 -6.07
N SER A 142 -12.59 -1.33 -5.41
CA SER A 142 -13.69 -0.48 -5.84
C SER A 142 -13.33 1.00 -5.78
N HIS A 143 -14.04 1.81 -6.57
CA HIS A 143 -13.87 3.26 -6.60
C HIS A 143 -14.76 3.95 -5.55
N THR A 144 -14.64 3.56 -4.27
CA THR A 144 -15.45 4.14 -3.17
C THR A 144 -15.29 5.66 -3.05
N ALA A 145 -14.13 6.20 -3.42
CA ALA A 145 -13.92 7.65 -3.51
C ALA A 145 -14.85 8.31 -4.55
N VAL A 146 -15.06 7.65 -5.69
CA VAL A 146 -15.97 8.11 -6.75
C VAL A 146 -17.43 7.95 -6.30
N GLU A 147 -17.75 6.85 -5.62
CA GLU A 147 -19.07 6.63 -5.01
C GLU A 147 -19.45 7.80 -4.11
N LYS A 148 -18.60 8.10 -3.13
CA LYS A 148 -18.79 9.20 -2.18
C LYS A 148 -18.93 10.53 -2.90
N TYR A 149 -18.07 10.79 -3.88
CA TYR A 149 -18.10 12.03 -4.65
C TYR A 149 -19.45 12.25 -5.35
N ARG A 150 -20.03 11.18 -5.91
CA ARG A 150 -21.33 11.21 -6.61
C ARG A 150 -22.49 11.34 -5.64
N LEU A 151 -22.50 10.56 -4.56
CA LEU A 151 -23.52 10.63 -3.52
C LEU A 151 -23.56 12.01 -2.83
N ASP A 152 -22.41 12.66 -2.69
CA ASP A 152 -22.32 14.03 -2.15
C ASP A 152 -22.83 15.11 -3.14
N ARG A 153 -23.14 14.74 -4.38
CA ARG A 153 -23.58 15.65 -5.46
C ARG A 153 -24.83 15.13 -6.17
N PRO A 154 -25.95 15.00 -5.45
CA PRO A 154 -27.20 14.47 -6.02
C PRO A 154 -27.77 15.36 -7.14
N HIS A 155 -27.40 16.65 -7.16
CA HIS A 155 -27.78 17.59 -8.22
C HIS A 155 -27.08 17.29 -9.57
N MET A 156 -25.97 16.55 -9.58
CA MET A 156 -25.27 16.12 -10.81
C MET A 156 -25.39 14.62 -11.08
N TYR A 157 -25.57 13.80 -10.04
CA TYR A 157 -25.59 12.34 -10.16
C TYR A 157 -26.82 11.76 -9.45
N SER A 158 -27.54 10.87 -10.12
CA SER A 158 -28.70 10.19 -9.55
C SER A 158 -28.33 9.07 -8.55
N SER A 159 -27.12 8.50 -8.64
CA SER A 159 -26.63 7.44 -7.74
C SER A 159 -25.09 7.40 -7.67
N GLY A 160 -24.53 6.54 -6.82
CA GLY A 160 -23.09 6.24 -6.76
C GLY A 160 -22.54 5.55 -8.02
N GLY A 161 -23.43 4.98 -8.84
CA GLY A 161 -23.09 4.19 -10.03
C GLY A 161 -22.87 2.70 -9.73
N LEU A 162 -22.55 1.93 -10.77
CA LEU A 162 -22.19 0.51 -10.64
C LEU A 162 -20.73 0.40 -10.25
N LEU A 163 -20.47 -0.07 -9.04
CA LEU A 163 -19.13 -0.26 -8.50
C LEU A 163 -18.97 -1.74 -8.09
N PRO A 164 -17.85 -2.39 -8.46
CA PRO A 164 -17.56 -3.73 -7.98
C PRO A 164 -17.16 -3.63 -6.51
N THR A 165 -18.09 -3.87 -5.59
CA THR A 165 -17.83 -4.00 -4.14
C THR A 165 -17.58 -5.44 -3.77
#